data_AF-A0A959M013-F1
#
_entry.id   AF-A0A959M013-F1
#
_cell.length_a   1.000
_cell.length_b   1.000
_cell.length_c   1.000
_cell.angle_alpha   90.00
_cell.angle_beta   90.00
_cell.angle_gamma   90.00
#
_symmetry.space_group_name_H-M   'P 1'
#
loop_
_entity.id
_entity.type
_entity.pdbx_description
1 polymer ?
#
loop_
_entity_poly.entity_id
_entity_poly.type
_entity_poly.pdbx_seq_one_letter_code
_entity_poly.pdbx_strand_id
1 'polypeptide(L)'
;MRVIELQRLENKVVLIGAITFDTLKDRLKFTERQEESRDPYSPDATEENSEVNSKYYQRFTQEKRVREISRFIENTFLEQGTSQSSIKTIFPSSMILAFDYSDSISEKEIDFLDLKYLDEQGLIVDGQHRFAAMMSLQDKHERILEGNDEKLKKISEKILTQIKAYKFNCTVLLNFDLWDQAQLFANVNFNQKQVNKSLYYDIFGSIPPDSNDSRKNQIYLAHDLAKYLNHSDKSPLKGFIKMLGTGNGFFSQAMFVESIMVHFRKRGVWSNIEEDFRNEGIIVKSLPRIFIGYFNALKSTFTEQWPKAVDEKYDSILCKTTGIGATVRLLGYLYKLLSDGTYPGKEQLNFQNKSLSEVQQVFESIFVPITNKGDQLFGGTSEYAGAGSAGLQSKLYKQLLMELGLDDK
;
A
#
# COMPACT_ATOMS: atom_id res chain seq x y z
N MET A 1 -3.80 32.39 -12.46
CA MET A 1 -2.49 32.19 -11.78
C MET A 1 -1.41 32.14 -12.85
N ARG A 2 -0.24 32.74 -12.62
CA ARG A 2 0.94 32.46 -13.46
C ARG A 2 1.48 31.09 -13.10
N VAL A 3 1.52 30.21 -14.09
CA VAL A 3 2.12 28.89 -13.97
C VAL A 3 3.18 28.74 -15.03
N ILE A 4 4.06 27.78 -14.85
CA ILE A 4 5.03 27.36 -15.85
C ILE A 4 4.75 25.90 -16.14
N GLU A 5 4.54 25.57 -17.41
CA GLU A 5 4.50 24.19 -17.85
C GLU A 5 5.90 23.57 -17.75
N LEU A 6 6.03 22.51 -16.95
CA LEU A 6 7.27 21.75 -16.83
C LEU A 6 7.33 20.60 -17.83
N GLN A 7 6.20 19.91 -18.02
CA GLN A 7 6.15 18.70 -18.82
C GLN A 7 4.74 18.45 -19.33
N ARG A 8 4.65 17.91 -20.56
CA ARG A 8 3.42 17.41 -21.17
C ARG A 8 3.65 16.00 -21.71
N LEU A 9 2.72 15.11 -21.39
CA LEU A 9 2.69 13.71 -21.80
C LEU A 9 1.29 13.42 -22.32
N GLU A 10 1.09 13.51 -23.63
CA GLU A 10 -0.24 13.39 -24.26
C GLU A 10 -1.25 14.38 -23.65
N ASN A 11 -2.26 13.90 -22.94
CA ASN A 11 -3.28 14.71 -22.25
C ASN A 11 -2.89 15.11 -20.81
N LYS A 12 -1.77 14.61 -20.28
CA LYS A 12 -1.27 14.86 -18.92
C LYS A 12 -0.31 16.04 -18.92
N VAL A 13 -0.52 17.01 -18.02
CA VAL A 13 0.30 18.23 -17.95
C VAL A 13 0.80 18.45 -16.52
N VAL A 14 2.08 18.77 -16.37
CA VAL A 14 2.70 19.15 -15.10
C VAL A 14 2.99 20.65 -15.13
N LEU A 15 2.40 21.38 -14.19
CA LEU A 15 2.56 22.82 -14.04
C LEU A 15 3.23 23.12 -12.70
N ILE A 16 3.97 24.23 -12.61
CA ILE A 16 4.41 24.80 -11.34
C ILE A 16 3.91 26.23 -11.17
N GLY A 17 3.53 26.59 -9.95
CA GLY A 17 3.02 27.94 -9.68
C GLY A 17 2.88 28.21 -8.19
N ALA A 18 2.58 29.47 -7.85
CA ALA A 18 2.29 29.87 -6.49
C ALA A 18 0.78 30.07 -6.32
N ILE A 19 0.11 29.21 -5.54
CA ILE A 19 -1.35 29.27 -5.32
C ILE A 19 -1.64 29.76 -3.90
N THR A 20 -2.56 30.71 -3.78
CA THR A 20 -3.05 31.22 -2.49
C THR A 20 -3.81 30.14 -1.73
N PHE A 21 -3.56 30.06 -0.42
CA PHE A 21 -4.27 29.16 0.49
C PHE A 21 -5.79 29.33 0.39
N ASP A 22 -6.26 30.58 0.35
CA ASP A 22 -7.68 30.93 0.24
C ASP A 22 -8.34 30.35 -1.03
N THR A 23 -7.56 30.15 -2.10
CA THR A 23 -8.08 29.53 -3.32
C THR A 23 -8.06 28.00 -3.25
N LEU A 24 -7.11 27.43 -2.51
CA LEU A 24 -6.98 25.98 -2.37
C LEU A 24 -7.97 25.40 -1.36
N LYS A 25 -8.28 26.12 -0.26
CA LYS A 25 -9.10 25.62 0.86
C LYS A 25 -10.47 25.11 0.42
N ASP A 26 -11.08 25.77 -0.57
CA ASP A 26 -12.42 25.43 -1.06
C ASP A 26 -12.38 24.42 -2.22
N ARG A 27 -11.19 24.03 -2.68
CA ARG A 27 -10.98 23.22 -3.90
C ARG A 27 -10.21 21.94 -3.68
N LEU A 28 -9.51 21.80 -2.56
CA LEU A 28 -8.74 20.61 -2.23
C LEU A 28 -9.52 19.73 -1.28
N LYS A 29 -9.64 18.46 -1.63
CA LYS A 29 -10.17 17.45 -0.73
C LYS A 29 -9.04 16.80 0.06
N PHE A 30 -9.22 16.78 1.38
CA PHE A 30 -8.63 15.74 2.20
C PHE A 30 -9.38 14.46 1.89
N THR A 31 -8.67 13.50 1.35
CA THR A 31 -9.26 12.22 0.99
C THR A 31 -8.69 11.16 1.90
N GLU A 32 -9.54 10.25 2.32
CA GLU A 32 -9.20 9.24 3.30
C GLU A 32 -9.55 7.89 2.68
N ARG A 33 -8.60 6.96 2.74
CA ARG A 33 -8.92 5.55 2.51
C ARG A 33 -9.48 4.94 3.78
N GLN A 34 -10.59 4.24 3.64
CA GLN A 34 -11.12 3.36 4.68
C GLN A 34 -10.69 1.92 4.38
N GLU A 35 -10.50 1.09 5.40
CA GLU A 35 -10.13 -0.31 5.18
C GLU A 35 -11.31 -1.05 4.51
N GLU A 36 -11.04 -1.73 3.39
CA GLU A 36 -12.06 -2.55 2.71
C GLU A 36 -12.21 -3.87 3.47
N SER A 37 -13.39 -4.16 4.00
CA SER A 37 -13.73 -5.44 4.63
C SER A 37 -14.11 -6.55 3.63
N ARG A 38 -13.81 -6.34 2.33
CA ARG A 38 -14.25 -7.24 1.25
C ARG A 38 -13.63 -8.63 1.38
N ASP A 39 -14.48 -9.66 1.24
CA ASP A 39 -14.08 -11.01 0.83
C ASP A 39 -14.25 -11.12 -0.70
N PRO A 40 -13.17 -11.05 -1.49
CA PRO A 40 -13.23 -11.09 -2.95
C PRO A 40 -13.57 -12.46 -3.54
N TYR A 41 -13.63 -13.51 -2.71
CA TYR A 41 -13.98 -14.87 -3.12
C TYR A 41 -15.34 -15.33 -2.58
N SER A 42 -16.06 -14.45 -1.87
CA SER A 42 -17.46 -14.63 -1.54
C SER A 42 -18.32 -13.89 -2.57
N PRO A 43 -19.23 -14.58 -3.29
CA PRO A 43 -20.16 -13.92 -4.22
C PRO A 43 -21.13 -12.95 -3.52
N ASP A 44 -21.23 -13.00 -2.19
CA ASP A 44 -22.18 -12.25 -1.37
C ASP A 44 -21.54 -11.07 -0.59
N ALA A 45 -20.25 -10.78 -0.79
CA ALA A 45 -19.61 -9.65 -0.11
C ALA A 45 -20.11 -8.31 -0.69
N THR A 46 -20.87 -7.54 0.11
CA THR A 46 -21.31 -6.20 -0.25
C THR A 46 -20.12 -5.28 -0.45
N GLU A 47 -20.13 -4.49 -1.53
CA GLU A 47 -19.08 -3.53 -1.93
C GLU A 47 -19.04 -2.30 -1.01
N GLU A 48 -19.06 -2.46 0.30
CA GLU A 48 -18.90 -1.34 1.20
C GLU A 48 -17.42 -0.89 1.13
N ASN A 49 -17.22 0.28 0.51
CA ASN A 49 -15.98 1.08 0.41
C ASN A 49 -15.12 0.94 -0.86
N SER A 50 -15.39 -0.01 -1.78
CA SER A 50 -14.53 -0.17 -3.00
C SER A 50 -14.63 1.02 -3.96
N GLU A 51 -15.83 1.56 -4.15
CA GLU A 51 -16.09 2.71 -5.02
C GLU A 51 -15.52 4.03 -4.45
N VAL A 52 -15.30 4.08 -3.13
CA VAL A 52 -14.75 5.23 -2.42
C VAL A 52 -13.22 5.15 -2.42
N ASN A 53 -12.63 3.98 -2.11
CA ASN A 53 -11.18 3.79 -2.05
C ASN A 53 -10.50 3.70 -3.43
N SER A 54 -11.25 3.37 -4.47
CA SER A 54 -10.81 3.49 -5.86
C SER A 54 -10.71 4.94 -6.34
N LYS A 55 -11.12 5.93 -5.52
CA LYS A 55 -11.03 7.36 -5.82
C LYS A 55 -9.93 8.09 -5.02
N TYR A 56 -9.31 7.46 -4.02
CA TYR A 56 -8.44 8.14 -3.04
C TYR A 56 -7.19 7.33 -2.64
N TYR A 57 -6.07 8.01 -2.33
CA TYR A 57 -4.77 7.37 -1.99
C TYR A 57 -4.01 8.01 -0.80
N GLN A 58 -4.56 9.04 -0.15
CA GLN A 58 -3.90 9.78 0.93
C GLN A 58 -4.02 9.09 2.30
N ARG A 59 -3.10 9.42 3.23
CA ARG A 59 -3.10 8.93 4.64
C ARG A 59 -3.82 9.88 5.59
N PHE A 60 -4.26 9.36 6.75
CA PHE A 60 -4.53 10.17 7.94
C PHE A 60 -3.40 11.16 8.21
N THR A 61 -3.75 12.43 8.39
CA THR A 61 -2.81 13.42 8.91
C THR A 61 -2.46 13.07 10.36
N GLN A 62 -1.17 12.98 10.67
CA GLN A 62 -0.72 12.76 12.04
C GLN A 62 -0.95 14.03 12.85
N GLU A 63 -1.87 13.96 13.82
CA GLU A 63 -2.30 15.13 14.58
C GLU A 63 -1.12 15.84 15.27
N LYS A 64 -0.18 15.08 15.86
CA LYS A 64 1.05 15.62 16.46
C LYS A 64 1.85 16.46 15.46
N ARG A 65 2.04 15.95 14.23
CA ARG A 65 2.79 16.62 13.17
C ARG A 65 2.06 17.88 12.67
N VAL A 66 0.73 17.81 12.55
CA VAL A 66 -0.09 18.99 12.23
C VAL A 66 0.10 20.07 13.28
N ARG A 67 -0.03 19.73 14.57
CA ARG A 67 0.15 20.69 15.67
C ARG A 67 1.54 21.33 15.69
N GLU A 68 2.60 20.55 15.44
CA GLU A 68 3.97 21.06 15.36
C GLU A 68 4.15 22.06 14.22
N ILE A 69 3.63 21.75 13.02
CA ILE A 69 3.68 22.64 11.86
C ILE A 69 2.83 23.91 12.11
N SER A 70 1.63 23.78 12.67
CA SER A 70 0.77 24.94 12.99
C SER A 70 1.47 25.90 13.95
N ARG A 71 2.11 25.39 15.02
CA ARG A 71 2.89 26.23 15.95
C ARG A 71 4.05 26.94 15.26
N PHE A 72 4.76 26.23 14.38
CA PHE A 72 5.85 26.84 13.62
C PHE A 72 5.36 28.01 12.76
N ILE A 73 4.28 27.82 11.99
CA ILE A 73 3.67 28.86 11.16
C ILE A 73 3.23 30.06 12.02
N GLU A 74 2.51 29.79 13.11
CA GLU A 74 1.99 30.81 14.02
C GLU A 74 3.10 31.67 14.62
N ASN A 75 4.17 31.04 15.12
CA ASN A 75 5.34 31.74 15.65
C ASN A 75 6.00 32.63 14.59
N THR A 76 6.18 32.13 13.37
CA THR A 76 6.80 32.94 12.31
C THR A 76 5.93 34.12 11.88
N PHE A 77 4.59 33.97 11.86
CA PHE A 77 3.67 35.07 11.56
C PHE A 77 3.65 36.15 12.65
N LEU A 78 3.84 35.75 13.91
CA LEU A 78 4.00 36.67 15.03
C LEU A 78 5.34 37.42 14.96
N GLU A 79 6.43 36.74 14.64
CA GLU A 79 7.78 37.32 14.49
C GLU A 79 7.91 38.28 13.30
N GLN A 80 7.22 38.01 12.18
CA GLN A 80 7.18 38.95 11.04
C GLN A 80 6.54 40.30 11.39
N GLY A 81 5.80 40.36 12.50
CA GLY A 81 5.19 41.59 12.99
C GLY A 81 6.14 42.56 13.68
N THR A 82 7.39 42.17 14.00
CA THR A 82 8.28 42.94 14.88
C THR A 82 9.55 43.48 14.20
N SER A 83 9.97 42.95 13.04
CA SER A 83 11.20 43.38 12.34
C SER A 83 11.02 43.42 10.81
N GLN A 84 11.38 44.55 10.20
CA GLN A 84 11.33 44.82 8.74
C GLN A 84 12.23 43.92 7.87
N SER A 85 13.02 43.01 8.44
CA SER A 85 14.00 42.16 7.74
C SER A 85 13.79 40.65 7.93
N SER A 86 12.66 40.21 8.48
CA SER A 86 12.39 38.80 8.71
C SER A 86 11.99 38.07 7.41
N ILE A 87 12.68 36.96 7.11
CA ILE A 87 12.38 36.10 5.96
C ILE A 87 10.96 35.56 6.11
N LYS A 88 10.11 35.77 5.09
CA LYS A 88 8.74 35.23 5.08
C LYS A 88 8.77 33.71 5.26
N THR A 89 7.82 33.16 6.00
CA THR A 89 7.64 31.71 6.17
C THR A 89 7.57 31.05 4.80
N ILE A 90 8.60 30.31 4.40
CA ILE A 90 8.63 29.59 3.14
C ILE A 90 8.68 28.10 3.47
N PHE A 91 7.72 27.33 2.95
CA PHE A 91 7.89 25.89 2.87
C PHE A 91 8.84 25.59 1.69
N PRO A 92 10.03 25.02 1.94
CA PRO A 92 11.02 24.82 0.88
C PRO A 92 10.56 23.77 -0.16
N SER A 93 9.74 22.81 0.27
CA SER A 93 9.19 21.73 -0.56
C SER A 93 7.81 22.12 -1.12
N SER A 94 7.60 21.90 -2.42
CA SER A 94 6.32 22.14 -3.08
C SER A 94 5.18 21.26 -2.58
N MET A 95 3.97 21.81 -2.51
CA MET A 95 2.73 21.03 -2.54
C MET A 95 2.63 20.32 -3.89
N ILE A 96 2.25 19.04 -3.91
CA ILE A 96 1.89 18.37 -5.16
C ILE A 96 0.38 18.20 -5.14
N LEU A 97 -0.30 18.73 -6.14
CA LEU A 97 -1.76 18.76 -6.26
C LEU A 97 -2.14 18.11 -7.59
N ALA A 98 -3.27 17.40 -7.63
CA ALA A 98 -3.82 16.83 -8.84
C ALA A 98 -5.22 17.37 -9.09
N PHE A 99 -5.51 17.74 -10.32
CA PHE A 99 -6.81 18.23 -10.77
C PHE A 99 -7.13 17.61 -12.12
N ASP A 100 -8.40 17.32 -12.33
CA ASP A 100 -8.93 17.11 -13.68
C ASP A 100 -9.30 18.48 -14.29
N TYR A 101 -9.23 18.58 -15.61
CA TYR A 101 -9.60 19.78 -16.34
C TYR A 101 -10.50 19.44 -17.53
N SER A 102 -11.45 20.33 -17.82
CA SER A 102 -12.32 20.22 -19.00
C SER A 102 -11.57 20.66 -20.26
N ASP A 103 -11.73 19.94 -21.38
CA ASP A 103 -10.97 19.97 -22.67
C ASP A 103 -10.82 21.33 -23.41
N SER A 104 -10.93 22.47 -22.74
CA SER A 104 -10.95 23.82 -23.32
C SER A 104 -9.65 24.61 -23.21
N ILE A 105 -8.55 24.03 -22.71
CA ILE A 105 -7.25 24.71 -22.75
C ILE A 105 -6.66 24.55 -24.16
N SER A 106 -6.92 25.55 -25.02
CA SER A 106 -6.29 25.65 -26.34
C SER A 106 -4.77 25.58 -26.20
N GLU A 107 -4.09 24.90 -27.13
CA GLU A 107 -2.63 24.65 -27.24
C GLU A 107 -1.69 25.87 -27.17
N LYS A 108 -2.18 27.06 -26.82
CA LYS A 108 -1.34 28.23 -26.58
C LYS A 108 -0.63 28.09 -25.24
N GLU A 109 0.67 28.34 -25.25
CA GLU A 109 1.59 28.39 -24.11
C GLU A 109 0.86 28.70 -22.80
N ILE A 110 0.83 27.74 -21.86
CA ILE A 110 0.18 27.90 -20.57
C ILE A 110 1.06 28.81 -19.69
N ASP A 111 1.16 30.08 -20.04
CA ASP A 111 1.75 31.12 -19.18
C ASP A 111 0.81 31.48 -18.02
N PHE A 112 -0.49 31.19 -18.22
CA PHE A 112 -1.56 31.46 -17.26
C PHE A 112 -2.55 30.31 -17.21
N LEU A 113 -2.68 29.72 -16.02
CA LEU A 113 -3.78 28.82 -15.69
C LEU A 113 -4.84 29.61 -14.94
N ASP A 114 -6.01 29.76 -15.53
CA ASP A 114 -7.18 30.22 -14.81
C ASP A 114 -7.80 29.03 -14.08
N LEU A 115 -7.84 29.13 -12.75
CA LEU A 115 -8.31 28.06 -11.89
C LEU A 115 -9.79 27.75 -12.13
N LYS A 116 -10.57 28.66 -12.72
CA LYS A 116 -11.97 28.36 -13.10
C LYS A 116 -12.13 27.21 -14.10
N TYR A 117 -11.06 26.81 -14.79
CA TYR A 117 -11.07 25.68 -15.73
C TYR A 117 -10.63 24.36 -15.09
N LEU A 118 -10.18 24.39 -13.83
CA LEU A 118 -9.93 23.19 -13.04
C LEU A 118 -11.22 22.75 -12.36
N ASP A 119 -11.42 21.45 -12.28
CA ASP A 119 -12.51 20.90 -11.50
C ASP A 119 -12.42 21.34 -10.03
N GLU A 120 -13.59 21.47 -9.40
CA GLU A 120 -13.71 22.02 -8.04
C GLU A 120 -13.11 21.10 -6.96
N GLN A 121 -12.65 19.89 -7.30
CA GLN A 121 -12.27 18.87 -6.34
C GLN A 121 -10.89 18.28 -6.65
N GLY A 122 -9.84 19.04 -6.42
CA GLY A 122 -8.46 18.58 -6.52
C GLY A 122 -8.02 17.69 -5.36
N LEU A 123 -7.08 16.80 -5.64
CA LEU A 123 -6.45 15.90 -4.67
C LEU A 123 -5.07 16.42 -4.28
N ILE A 124 -4.72 16.25 -3.00
CA ILE A 124 -3.37 16.53 -2.47
C ILE A 124 -2.48 15.29 -2.64
N VAL A 125 -1.56 15.32 -3.59
CA VAL A 125 -0.59 14.24 -3.77
C VAL A 125 0.47 14.29 -2.68
N ASP A 126 1.00 15.47 -2.36
CA ASP A 126 1.94 15.68 -1.26
C ASP A 126 1.73 17.03 -0.56
N GLY A 127 2.04 17.06 0.73
CA GLY A 127 1.94 18.27 1.56
C GLY A 127 0.66 18.38 2.39
N GLN A 128 -0.12 17.30 2.48
CA GLN A 128 -1.36 17.24 3.29
C GLN A 128 -1.20 17.79 4.72
N HIS A 129 -0.08 17.50 5.41
CA HIS A 129 0.15 17.98 6.77
C HIS A 129 0.37 19.51 6.82
N ARG A 130 0.99 20.09 5.80
CA ARG A 130 1.18 21.55 5.69
C ARG A 130 -0.16 22.24 5.47
N PHE A 131 -0.96 21.67 4.57
CA PHE A 131 -2.30 22.19 4.28
C PHE A 131 -3.23 22.08 5.49
N ALA A 132 -3.24 20.92 6.16
CA ALA A 132 -4.02 20.68 7.37
C ALA A 132 -3.60 21.61 8.52
N ALA A 133 -2.30 21.88 8.66
CA ALA A 133 -1.81 22.81 9.67
C ALA A 133 -2.29 24.24 9.43
N MET A 134 -2.37 24.68 8.17
CA MET A 134 -2.89 25.99 7.80
C MET A 134 -4.40 26.10 8.06
N MET A 135 -5.16 25.05 7.73
CA MET A 135 -6.60 24.98 8.03
C MET A 135 -6.86 25.00 9.53
N SER A 136 -6.16 24.16 10.29
CA SER A 136 -6.27 24.12 11.76
C SER A 136 -5.91 25.47 12.40
N LEU A 137 -4.92 26.18 11.84
CA LEU A 137 -4.54 27.51 12.32
C LEU A 137 -5.61 28.55 11.98
N GLN A 138 -6.20 28.51 10.79
CA GLN A 138 -7.33 29.35 10.43
C GLN A 138 -8.50 29.15 11.39
N ASP A 139 -8.96 27.91 11.58
CA ASP A 139 -10.07 27.56 12.48
C ASP A 139 -9.81 28.05 13.91
N LYS A 140 -8.57 27.87 14.41
CA LYS A 140 -8.16 28.35 15.74
C LYS A 140 -8.35 29.85 15.86
N HIS A 141 -7.88 30.63 14.89
CA HIS A 141 -7.96 32.09 14.96
C HIS A 141 -9.36 32.64 14.67
N GLU A 142 -10.16 31.98 13.84
CA GLU A 142 -11.58 32.30 13.66
C GLU A 142 -12.35 32.14 14.98
N ARG A 143 -12.12 31.04 15.71
CA ARG A 143 -12.72 30.86 17.06
C ARG A 143 -12.26 31.90 18.08
N ILE A 144 -11.02 32.41 17.97
CA ILE A 144 -10.55 33.48 18.85
C ILE A 144 -11.27 34.81 18.56
N LEU A 145 -11.66 35.06 17.30
CA LEU A 145 -12.42 36.26 16.93
C LEU A 145 -13.82 36.30 17.55
N GLU A 146 -14.42 35.13 17.81
CA GLU A 146 -15.71 34.99 18.49
C GLU A 146 -15.62 35.26 20.01
N GLY A 147 -14.42 35.32 20.58
CA GLY A 147 -14.18 35.58 22.00
C GLY A 147 -14.36 37.04 22.40
N ASN A 148 -14.05 37.36 23.66
CA ASN A 148 -14.19 38.72 24.23
C ASN A 148 -12.87 39.49 24.39
N ASP A 149 -11.71 38.85 24.16
CA ASP A 149 -10.40 39.48 24.35
C ASP A 149 -9.97 40.29 23.11
N GLU A 150 -10.15 41.61 23.16
CA GLU A 150 -9.83 42.54 22.07
C GLU A 150 -8.35 42.54 21.65
N LYS A 151 -7.43 42.20 22.57
CA LYS A 151 -6.01 42.11 22.22
C LYS A 151 -5.75 40.86 21.39
N LEU A 152 -6.33 39.73 21.78
CA LEU A 152 -6.23 38.47 21.03
C LEU A 152 -6.95 38.54 19.69
N LYS A 153 -8.06 39.29 19.58
CA LYS A 153 -8.74 39.54 18.31
C LYS A 153 -7.84 40.24 17.30
N LYS A 154 -7.23 41.37 17.67
CA LYS A 154 -6.31 42.11 16.78
C LYS A 154 -5.13 41.27 16.29
N ILE A 155 -4.59 40.42 17.16
CA ILE A 155 -3.52 39.48 16.78
C ILE A 155 -4.06 38.45 15.77
N SER A 156 -5.24 37.89 16.02
CA SER A 156 -5.87 36.89 15.17
C SER A 156 -6.28 37.44 13.80
N GLU A 157 -6.78 38.66 13.72
CA GLU A 157 -7.06 39.36 12.45
C GLU A 157 -5.81 39.47 11.58
N LYS A 158 -4.68 39.83 12.19
CA LYS A 158 -3.39 39.94 11.51
C LYS A 158 -2.92 38.57 11.00
N ILE A 159 -3.06 37.52 11.81
CA ILE A 159 -2.70 36.15 11.42
C ILE A 159 -3.59 35.64 10.30
N LEU A 160 -4.91 35.81 10.39
CA LEU A 160 -5.87 35.41 9.35
C LEU A 160 -5.61 36.12 8.02
N THR A 161 -5.23 37.39 8.06
CA THR A 161 -4.83 38.15 6.87
C THR A 161 -3.58 37.51 6.22
N GLN A 162 -2.59 37.13 7.01
CA GLN A 162 -1.38 36.45 6.51
C GLN A 162 -1.68 35.05 5.97
N ILE A 163 -2.56 34.29 6.63
CA ILE A 163 -3.02 32.97 6.19
C ILE A 163 -3.69 33.06 4.82
N LYS A 164 -4.67 33.97 4.66
CA LYS A 164 -5.40 34.15 3.38
C LYS A 164 -4.47 34.57 2.25
N ALA A 165 -3.49 35.43 2.55
CA ALA A 165 -2.49 35.89 1.58
C ALA A 165 -1.36 34.88 1.31
N TYR A 166 -1.25 33.81 2.11
CA TYR A 166 -0.18 32.83 1.99
C TYR A 166 -0.24 32.11 0.66
N LYS A 167 0.90 31.99 -0.02
CA LYS A 167 1.01 31.25 -1.29
C LYS A 167 1.87 30.01 -1.09
N PHE A 168 1.30 28.85 -1.40
CA PHE A 168 2.06 27.62 -1.51
C PHE A 168 2.79 27.59 -2.85
N ASN A 169 4.05 27.12 -2.85
CA ASN A 169 4.68 26.64 -4.07
C ASN A 169 4.04 25.30 -4.43
N CYS A 170 3.49 25.20 -5.62
CA CYS A 170 2.69 24.06 -6.04
C CYS A 170 3.25 23.47 -7.33
N THR A 171 3.34 22.14 -7.38
CA THR A 171 3.34 21.34 -8.60
C THR A 171 1.92 20.86 -8.81
N VAL A 172 1.33 21.15 -9.96
CA VAL A 172 -0.06 20.82 -10.32
C VAL A 172 -0.04 19.79 -11.44
N LEU A 173 -0.64 18.64 -11.18
CA LEU A 173 -0.80 17.52 -12.11
C LEU A 173 -2.18 17.62 -12.73
N LEU A 174 -2.27 17.84 -14.03
CA LEU A 174 -3.53 17.93 -14.77
C LEU A 174 -3.81 16.63 -15.53
N ASN A 175 -5.01 16.07 -15.33
CA ASN A 175 -5.49 14.82 -15.94
C ASN A 175 -4.60 13.58 -15.66
N PHE A 176 -3.87 13.59 -14.55
CA PHE A 176 -3.15 12.42 -14.08
C PHE A 176 -4.15 11.44 -13.46
N ASP A 177 -4.18 10.21 -13.93
CA ASP A 177 -5.06 9.20 -13.35
C ASP A 177 -4.62 8.84 -11.91
N LEU A 178 -5.52 8.19 -11.15
CA LEU A 178 -5.24 7.86 -9.75
C LEU A 178 -3.99 6.99 -9.57
N TRP A 179 -3.66 6.18 -10.58
CA TRP A 179 -2.48 5.33 -10.54
C TRP A 179 -1.20 6.16 -10.65
N ASP A 180 -1.14 7.12 -11.58
CA ASP A 180 0.02 8.01 -11.69
C ASP A 180 0.18 8.88 -10.45
N GLN A 181 -0.94 9.39 -9.91
CA GLN A 181 -0.95 10.17 -8.68
C GLN A 181 -0.41 9.34 -7.51
N ALA A 182 -0.88 8.09 -7.37
CA ALA A 182 -0.37 7.14 -6.39
C ALA A 182 1.12 6.82 -6.59
N GLN A 183 1.59 6.75 -7.84
CA GLN A 183 2.99 6.47 -8.17
C GLN A 183 3.89 7.65 -7.82
N LEU A 184 3.47 8.87 -8.12
CA LEU A 184 4.17 10.08 -7.71
C LEU A 184 4.18 10.23 -6.19
N PHE A 185 3.04 10.02 -5.53
CA PHE A 185 2.96 9.99 -4.07
C PHE A 185 3.92 8.97 -3.47
N ALA A 186 3.87 7.73 -3.96
CA ALA A 186 4.78 6.67 -3.57
C ALA A 186 6.23 7.12 -3.78
N ASN A 187 6.64 7.44 -5.01
CA ASN A 187 8.04 7.72 -5.35
C ASN A 187 8.63 8.90 -4.55
N VAL A 188 7.88 9.99 -4.40
CA VAL A 188 8.30 11.17 -3.62
C VAL A 188 8.54 10.78 -2.16
N ASN A 189 7.64 10.00 -1.59
CA ASN A 189 7.72 9.61 -0.20
C ASN A 189 8.69 8.44 0.08
N PHE A 190 8.87 7.51 -0.87
CA PHE A 190 9.80 6.37 -0.76
C PHE A 190 11.26 6.82 -0.86
N ASN A 191 11.58 7.75 -1.78
CA ASN A 191 12.96 8.19 -2.00
C ASN A 191 13.47 9.18 -0.93
N GLN A 192 12.60 9.92 -0.24
CA GLN A 192 13.00 10.92 0.77
C GLN A 192 13.16 10.37 2.21
N LYS A 193 13.16 9.04 2.38
CA LYS A 193 13.03 8.27 3.64
C LYS A 193 11.61 8.23 4.21
N GLN A 194 11.18 6.99 4.44
CA GLN A 194 10.14 6.56 5.38
C GLN A 194 8.68 6.53 4.89
N VAL A 195 8.42 6.02 3.68
CA VAL A 195 7.11 5.40 3.40
C VAL A 195 7.20 3.89 3.34
N ASN A 196 6.19 3.27 3.96
CA ASN A 196 6.05 1.84 4.19
C ASN A 196 5.65 1.18 2.87
N LYS A 197 6.39 0.17 2.40
CA LYS A 197 6.05 -0.59 1.19
C LYS A 197 4.63 -1.14 1.22
N SER A 198 4.06 -1.43 2.39
CA SER A 198 2.66 -1.88 2.50
C SER A 198 1.68 -0.83 2.01
N LEU A 199 2.01 0.47 2.10
CA LEU A 199 1.18 1.53 1.52
C LEU A 199 1.16 1.46 -0.01
N TYR A 200 2.31 1.19 -0.64
CA TYR A 200 2.38 1.00 -2.08
C TYR A 200 1.44 -0.12 -2.49
N TYR A 201 1.60 -1.31 -1.90
CA TYR A 201 0.80 -2.46 -2.26
C TYR A 201 -0.68 -2.30 -1.92
N ASP A 202 -1.02 -1.57 -0.86
CA ASP A 202 -2.40 -1.26 -0.56
C ASP A 202 -3.04 -0.33 -1.61
N ILE A 203 -2.37 0.77 -1.96
CA ILE A 203 -2.89 1.71 -2.95
C ILE A 203 -3.05 1.03 -4.30
N PHE A 204 -1.97 0.43 -4.81
CA PHE A 204 -1.96 -0.18 -6.13
C PHE A 204 -2.76 -1.49 -6.19
N GLY A 205 -2.85 -2.21 -5.08
CA GLY A 205 -3.57 -3.48 -5.01
C GLY A 205 -5.09 -3.32 -4.93
N SER A 206 -5.60 -2.14 -4.59
CA SER A 206 -7.05 -1.86 -4.57
C SER A 206 -7.53 -1.11 -5.83
N ILE A 207 -6.64 -0.80 -6.78
CA ILE A 207 -7.05 -0.25 -8.08
C ILE A 207 -7.46 -1.43 -8.97
N PRO A 208 -8.69 -1.43 -9.54
CA PRO A 208 -9.14 -2.52 -10.41
C PRO A 208 -8.19 -2.78 -11.58
N PRO A 209 -8.11 -4.04 -12.06
CA PRO A 209 -7.23 -4.41 -13.17
C PRO A 209 -7.48 -3.60 -14.44
N ASP A 210 -6.37 -3.22 -15.10
CA ASP A 210 -6.36 -2.54 -16.40
C ASP A 210 -5.90 -3.54 -17.46
N SER A 211 -6.62 -3.59 -18.58
CA SER A 211 -6.29 -4.41 -19.75
C SER A 211 -4.83 -4.28 -20.23
N ASN A 212 -4.19 -3.11 -20.03
CA ASN A 212 -2.88 -2.80 -20.62
C ASN A 212 -1.68 -2.83 -19.66
N ASP A 213 -1.89 -3.04 -18.34
CA ASP A 213 -0.79 -3.04 -17.36
C ASP A 213 -0.71 -4.33 -16.54
N SER A 214 0.15 -5.24 -17.03
CA SER A 214 0.45 -6.52 -16.38
C SER A 214 0.96 -6.36 -14.95
N ARG A 215 1.78 -5.33 -14.67
CA ARG A 215 2.32 -5.14 -13.33
C ARG A 215 1.23 -4.70 -12.35
N LYS A 216 0.31 -3.82 -12.77
CA LYS A 216 -0.87 -3.43 -11.98
C LYS A 216 -1.72 -4.65 -11.64
N ASN A 217 -2.03 -5.47 -12.65
CA ASN A 217 -2.87 -6.65 -12.49
C ASN A 217 -2.26 -7.66 -11.51
N GLN A 218 -0.94 -7.90 -11.59
CA GLN A 218 -0.24 -8.76 -10.64
C GLN A 218 -0.28 -8.24 -9.20
N ILE A 219 -0.13 -6.92 -9.02
CA ILE A 219 -0.21 -6.30 -7.70
C ILE A 219 -1.63 -6.47 -7.12
N TYR A 220 -2.66 -6.18 -7.92
CA TYR A 220 -4.06 -6.37 -7.55
C TYR A 220 -4.33 -7.79 -7.07
N LEU A 221 -4.03 -8.79 -7.91
CA LEU A 221 -4.30 -10.20 -7.61
C LEU A 221 -3.54 -10.70 -6.36
N ALA A 222 -2.28 -10.30 -6.20
CA ALA A 222 -1.47 -10.72 -5.07
C ALA A 222 -1.92 -10.05 -3.75
N HIS A 223 -2.30 -8.77 -3.81
CA HIS A 223 -2.86 -8.04 -2.68
C HIS A 223 -4.22 -8.59 -2.26
N ASP A 224 -5.07 -8.89 -3.23
CA ASP A 224 -6.39 -9.47 -3.03
C ASP A 224 -6.32 -10.85 -2.36
N LEU A 225 -5.43 -11.72 -2.85
CA LEU A 225 -5.14 -13.01 -2.21
C LEU A 225 -4.60 -12.82 -0.78
N ALA A 226 -3.73 -11.84 -0.54
CA ALA A 226 -3.22 -11.55 0.80
C ALA A 226 -4.33 -11.12 1.76
N LYS A 227 -5.22 -10.21 1.33
CA LYS A 227 -6.42 -9.80 2.11
C LYS A 227 -7.28 -11.01 2.47
N TYR A 228 -7.60 -11.85 1.48
CA TYR A 228 -8.42 -13.04 1.72
C TYR A 228 -7.79 -14.00 2.73
N LEU A 229 -6.51 -14.30 2.59
CA LEU A 229 -5.80 -15.19 3.51
C LEU A 229 -5.69 -14.61 4.92
N ASN A 230 -5.71 -13.28 5.07
CA ASN A 230 -5.68 -12.62 6.37
C ASN A 230 -7.04 -12.55 7.07
N HIS A 231 -8.16 -12.60 6.34
CA HIS A 231 -9.51 -12.46 6.89
C HIS A 231 -10.31 -13.76 6.96
N SER A 232 -10.06 -14.72 6.06
CA SER A 232 -10.82 -15.96 5.97
C SER A 232 -10.62 -16.86 7.20
N ASP A 233 -11.73 -17.31 7.81
CA ASP A 233 -11.71 -18.28 8.92
C ASP A 233 -11.11 -19.63 8.55
N LYS A 234 -11.12 -19.96 7.25
CA LYS A 234 -10.52 -21.20 6.74
C LYS A 234 -9.00 -21.09 6.63
N SER A 235 -8.46 -19.87 6.59
CA SER A 235 -7.04 -19.61 6.44
C SER A 235 -6.32 -19.71 7.78
N PRO A 236 -5.24 -20.51 7.88
CA PRO A 236 -4.42 -20.54 9.09
C PRO A 236 -3.58 -19.26 9.26
N LEU A 237 -3.50 -18.41 8.22
CA LEU A 237 -2.84 -17.10 8.26
C LEU A 237 -3.75 -15.96 8.72
N LYS A 238 -4.97 -16.26 9.19
CA LYS A 238 -5.90 -15.23 9.67
C LYS A 238 -5.24 -14.35 10.74
N GLY A 239 -5.16 -13.05 10.48
CA GLY A 239 -4.52 -12.05 11.34
C GLY A 239 -2.98 -12.08 11.37
N PHE A 240 -2.31 -12.95 10.60
CA PHE A 240 -0.84 -13.06 10.63
C PHE A 240 -0.17 -12.01 9.75
N ILE A 241 -0.91 -11.40 8.82
CA ILE A 241 -0.41 -10.39 7.91
C ILE A 241 -0.64 -9.01 8.54
N LYS A 242 0.45 -8.25 8.74
CA LYS A 242 0.39 -6.84 9.12
C LYS A 242 -0.13 -6.03 7.94
N MET A 243 -1.45 -5.92 7.87
CA MET A 243 -2.17 -5.05 6.94
C MET A 243 -1.86 -3.58 7.28
N LEU A 244 -1.97 -2.71 6.29
CA LEU A 244 -1.80 -1.29 6.50
C LEU A 244 -2.90 -0.77 7.45
N GLY A 245 -2.52 -0.05 8.52
CA GLY A 245 -3.49 0.56 9.44
C GLY A 245 -3.82 -0.25 10.69
N THR A 246 -3.69 -1.59 10.64
CA THR A 246 -4.05 -2.47 11.78
C THR A 246 -2.90 -2.69 12.78
N GLY A 247 -1.65 -2.64 12.33
CA GLY A 247 -0.44 -2.69 13.17
C GLY A 247 -0.05 -4.07 13.74
N ASN A 248 -0.96 -5.05 13.74
CA ASN A 248 -0.76 -6.39 14.30
C ASN A 248 -0.49 -7.45 13.23
N GLY A 249 0.29 -8.48 13.57
CA GLY A 249 0.66 -9.60 12.69
C GLY A 249 2.13 -10.02 12.87
N PHE A 250 2.59 -11.00 12.11
CA PHE A 250 3.97 -11.49 12.17
C PHE A 250 4.86 -10.96 11.04
N PHE A 251 4.30 -10.74 9.86
CA PHE A 251 5.02 -10.26 8.68
C PHE A 251 4.21 -9.20 7.93
N SER A 252 4.88 -8.35 7.14
CA SER A 252 4.19 -7.26 6.44
C SER A 252 3.45 -7.73 5.21
N GLN A 253 2.31 -7.08 4.92
CA GLN A 253 1.59 -7.21 3.64
C GLN A 253 2.52 -7.08 2.44
N ALA A 254 3.40 -6.06 2.44
CA ALA A 254 4.36 -5.88 1.35
C ALA A 254 5.25 -7.09 1.10
N MET A 255 5.80 -7.69 2.16
CA MET A 255 6.67 -8.84 2.03
C MET A 255 5.90 -10.04 1.45
N PHE A 256 4.67 -10.25 1.91
CA PHE A 256 3.85 -11.35 1.44
C PHE A 256 3.40 -11.17 -0.02
N VAL A 257 2.92 -9.98 -0.38
CA VAL A 257 2.56 -9.63 -1.76
C VAL A 257 3.77 -9.78 -2.69
N GLU A 258 4.95 -9.29 -2.30
CA GLU A 258 6.20 -9.48 -3.06
C GLU A 258 6.52 -10.97 -3.26
N SER A 259 6.32 -11.80 -2.23
CA SER A 259 6.57 -13.25 -2.32
C SER A 259 5.62 -13.96 -3.29
N ILE A 260 4.34 -13.57 -3.32
CA ILE A 260 3.34 -14.12 -4.26
C ILE A 260 3.65 -13.67 -5.69
N MET A 261 3.93 -12.38 -5.89
CA MET A 261 4.16 -11.81 -7.22
C MET A 261 5.30 -12.48 -7.99
N VAL A 262 6.30 -13.05 -7.32
CA VAL A 262 7.37 -13.82 -7.98
C VAL A 262 6.79 -14.96 -8.84
N HIS A 263 5.69 -15.56 -8.41
CA HIS A 263 5.01 -16.65 -9.09
C HIS A 263 4.10 -16.21 -10.25
N PHE A 264 3.74 -14.91 -10.32
CA PHE A 264 2.89 -14.35 -11.37
C PHE A 264 3.68 -13.79 -12.55
N ARG A 265 5.00 -13.61 -12.40
CA ARG A 265 5.88 -13.12 -13.47
C ARG A 265 5.91 -14.11 -14.65
N LYS A 266 6.42 -13.67 -15.81
CA LYS A 266 6.54 -14.47 -17.05
C LYS A 266 7.17 -15.87 -16.91
N ARG A 267 8.04 -16.08 -15.92
CA ARG A 267 8.68 -17.39 -15.63
C ARG A 267 8.14 -18.07 -14.36
N GLY A 268 7.15 -17.45 -13.73
CA GLY A 268 6.48 -17.97 -12.56
C GLY A 268 5.47 -19.05 -12.93
N VAL A 269 5.09 -19.85 -11.94
CA VAL A 269 4.22 -21.00 -12.13
C VAL A 269 2.77 -20.64 -12.46
N TRP A 270 2.36 -19.42 -12.10
CA TRP A 270 1.05 -18.83 -12.47
C TRP A 270 1.26 -17.63 -13.39
N SER A 271 2.14 -17.76 -14.38
CA SER A 271 2.45 -16.69 -15.34
C SER A 271 1.26 -16.27 -16.21
N ASN A 272 0.25 -17.13 -16.36
CA ASN A 272 -0.99 -16.87 -17.09
C ASN A 272 -2.13 -16.35 -16.20
N ILE A 273 -1.87 -16.01 -14.93
CA ILE A 273 -2.92 -15.65 -13.98
C ILE A 273 -3.74 -14.42 -14.40
N GLU A 274 -3.12 -13.47 -15.10
CA GLU A 274 -3.81 -12.27 -15.57
C GLU A 274 -4.82 -12.58 -16.68
N GLU A 275 -4.43 -13.46 -17.62
CA GLU A 275 -5.31 -13.92 -18.68
C GLU A 275 -6.42 -14.79 -18.11
N ASP A 276 -6.09 -15.68 -17.17
CA ASP A 276 -7.08 -16.49 -16.45
C ASP A 276 -8.07 -15.59 -15.71
N PHE A 277 -7.61 -14.57 -14.97
CA PHE A 277 -8.50 -13.63 -14.28
C PHE A 277 -9.44 -12.88 -15.23
N ARG A 278 -8.92 -12.33 -16.34
CA ARG A 278 -9.75 -11.63 -17.33
C ARG A 278 -10.83 -12.51 -17.96
N ASN A 279 -10.57 -13.81 -18.06
CA ASN A 279 -11.49 -14.78 -18.63
C ASN A 279 -12.34 -15.49 -17.56
N GLU A 280 -12.38 -14.97 -16.33
CA GLU A 280 -13.04 -15.60 -15.17
C GLU A 280 -12.63 -17.07 -14.96
N GLY A 281 -11.37 -17.35 -15.25
CA GLY A 281 -10.77 -18.67 -15.29
C GLY A 281 -10.67 -19.33 -13.91
N ILE A 282 -10.31 -20.60 -13.95
CA ILE A 282 -10.36 -21.47 -12.78
C ILE A 282 -9.07 -21.39 -11.95
N ILE A 283 -7.96 -20.93 -12.52
CA ILE A 283 -6.68 -20.85 -11.80
C ILE A 283 -6.81 -19.81 -10.68
N VAL A 284 -7.27 -18.60 -10.99
CA VAL A 284 -7.45 -17.53 -10.00
C VAL A 284 -8.44 -17.92 -8.91
N LYS A 285 -9.53 -18.59 -9.28
CA LYS A 285 -10.54 -19.12 -8.32
C LYS A 285 -9.99 -20.23 -7.43
N SER A 286 -8.96 -20.96 -7.89
CA SER A 286 -8.34 -22.05 -7.14
C SER A 286 -7.20 -21.61 -6.21
N LEU A 287 -6.56 -20.46 -6.45
CA LEU A 287 -5.40 -19.98 -5.68
C LEU A 287 -5.65 -19.91 -4.17
N PRO A 288 -6.77 -19.35 -3.67
CA PRO A 288 -6.99 -19.28 -2.23
C PRO A 288 -7.06 -20.67 -1.60
N ARG A 289 -7.74 -21.62 -2.26
CA ARG A 289 -7.82 -23.01 -1.81
C ARG A 289 -6.44 -23.67 -1.79
N ILE A 290 -5.61 -23.40 -2.79
CA ILE A 290 -4.24 -23.92 -2.85
C ILE A 290 -3.40 -23.39 -1.68
N PHE A 291 -3.41 -22.08 -1.45
CA PHE A 291 -2.67 -21.46 -0.35
C PHE A 291 -3.18 -21.92 1.00
N ILE A 292 -4.50 -21.96 1.22
CA ILE A 292 -5.09 -22.42 2.49
C ILE A 292 -4.74 -23.88 2.75
N GLY A 293 -4.91 -24.77 1.76
CA GLY A 293 -4.57 -26.18 1.91
C GLY A 293 -3.09 -26.39 2.22
N TYR A 294 -2.21 -25.64 1.55
CA TYR A 294 -0.77 -25.65 1.78
C TYR A 294 -0.38 -25.21 3.20
N PHE A 295 -0.89 -24.05 3.65
CA PHE A 295 -0.55 -23.55 4.98
C PHE A 295 -1.22 -24.36 6.09
N ASN A 296 -2.38 -24.98 5.85
CA ASN A 296 -2.98 -25.92 6.81
C ASN A 296 -2.11 -27.17 6.96
N ALA A 297 -1.53 -27.67 5.87
CA ALA A 297 -0.58 -28.77 5.92
C ALA A 297 0.69 -28.41 6.69
N LEU A 298 1.22 -27.19 6.51
CA LEU A 298 2.34 -26.70 7.32
C LEU A 298 1.97 -26.59 8.80
N LYS A 299 0.79 -26.07 9.11
CA LYS A 299 0.28 -25.94 10.48
C LYS A 299 0.12 -27.30 11.16
N SER A 300 -0.46 -28.29 10.48
CA SER A 300 -0.67 -29.63 11.04
C SER A 300 0.66 -30.38 11.22
N THR A 301 1.59 -30.22 10.27
CA THR A 301 2.92 -30.86 10.33
C THR A 301 3.79 -30.24 11.43
N PHE A 302 3.91 -28.91 11.46
CA PHE A 302 4.82 -28.19 12.36
C PHE A 302 4.07 -27.49 13.48
N THR A 303 3.22 -28.25 14.20
CA THR A 303 2.31 -27.71 15.22
C THR A 303 3.06 -26.94 16.32
N GLU A 304 4.23 -27.43 16.76
CA GLU A 304 5.04 -26.78 17.80
C GLU A 304 5.70 -25.47 17.32
N GLN A 305 6.02 -25.37 16.02
CA GLN A 305 6.61 -24.18 15.42
C GLN A 305 5.56 -23.20 14.88
N TRP A 306 4.28 -23.57 14.90
CA TRP A 306 3.17 -22.71 14.51
C TRP A 306 2.71 -21.85 15.70
N PRO A 307 2.61 -20.52 15.55
CA PRO A 307 2.19 -19.66 16.65
C PRO A 307 0.71 -19.87 17.02
N LYS A 308 0.39 -19.82 18.32
CA LYS A 308 -0.98 -19.95 18.83
C LYS A 308 -1.79 -18.67 18.62
N ALA A 309 -1.18 -17.51 18.82
CA ALA A 309 -1.78 -16.20 18.62
C ALA A 309 -0.72 -15.15 18.25
N VAL A 310 -1.16 -14.06 17.62
CA VAL A 310 -0.28 -12.96 17.14
C VAL A 310 0.51 -12.29 18.27
N ASP A 311 -0.09 -12.19 19.46
CA ASP A 311 0.50 -11.50 20.62
C ASP A 311 1.31 -12.44 21.54
N GLU A 312 1.35 -13.73 21.23
CA GLU A 312 2.10 -14.71 22.01
C GLU A 312 3.56 -14.80 21.54
N LYS A 313 4.49 -14.82 22.51
CA LYS A 313 5.88 -15.14 22.23
C LYS A 313 5.98 -16.60 21.80
N TYR A 314 6.56 -16.83 20.63
CA TYR A 314 6.87 -18.17 20.15
C TYR A 314 8.27 -18.22 19.55
N ASP A 315 8.96 -19.33 19.80
CA ASP A 315 10.36 -19.53 19.44
C ASP A 315 10.51 -20.19 18.05
N SER A 316 9.87 -19.59 17.05
CA SER A 316 9.97 -20.07 15.68
C SER A 316 9.99 -18.93 14.66
N ILE A 317 10.56 -19.21 13.48
CA ILE A 317 10.59 -18.32 12.31
C ILE A 317 9.61 -18.73 11.22
N LEU A 318 8.88 -19.84 11.38
CA LEU A 318 7.98 -20.41 10.36
C LEU A 318 6.97 -19.37 9.85
N CYS A 319 6.29 -18.69 10.78
CA CYS A 319 5.32 -17.64 10.46
C CYS A 319 5.93 -16.23 10.50
N LYS A 320 7.26 -16.10 10.46
CA LYS A 320 7.97 -14.81 10.30
C LYS A 320 8.41 -14.62 8.85
N THR A 321 8.96 -13.44 8.54
CA THR A 321 9.42 -13.07 7.19
C THR A 321 10.29 -14.13 6.50
N THR A 322 11.22 -14.76 7.21
CA THR A 322 12.11 -15.78 6.63
C THR A 322 11.34 -17.05 6.28
N GLY A 323 10.56 -17.59 7.21
CA GLY A 323 9.79 -18.83 7.01
C GLY A 323 8.71 -18.68 5.95
N ILE A 324 7.94 -17.59 5.99
CA ILE A 324 6.91 -17.31 4.98
C ILE A 324 7.51 -17.11 3.59
N GLY A 325 8.58 -16.32 3.45
CA GLY A 325 9.23 -16.13 2.16
C GLY A 325 9.77 -17.44 1.56
N ALA A 326 10.39 -18.29 2.39
CA ALA A 326 10.90 -19.59 1.97
C ALA A 326 9.78 -20.58 1.60
N THR A 327 8.72 -20.65 2.42
CA THR A 327 7.61 -21.59 2.21
C THR A 327 6.69 -21.17 1.07
N VAL A 328 6.47 -19.88 0.80
CA VAL A 328 5.75 -19.44 -0.41
C VAL A 328 6.55 -19.80 -1.67
N ARG A 329 7.87 -19.60 -1.66
CA ARG A 329 8.74 -20.04 -2.77
C ARG A 329 8.64 -21.56 -2.99
N LEU A 330 8.66 -22.33 -1.90
CA LEU A 330 8.48 -23.79 -1.93
C LEU A 330 7.12 -24.18 -2.51
N LEU A 331 6.04 -23.50 -2.13
CA LEU A 331 4.70 -23.75 -2.67
C LEU A 331 4.70 -23.68 -4.20
N GLY A 332 5.26 -22.62 -4.78
CA GLY A 332 5.30 -22.49 -6.24
C GLY A 332 6.10 -23.59 -6.92
N TYR A 333 7.20 -24.05 -6.30
CA TYR A 333 8.01 -25.15 -6.82
C TYR A 333 7.26 -26.49 -6.75
N LEU A 334 6.66 -26.80 -5.59
CA LEU A 334 5.87 -28.02 -5.40
C LEU A 334 4.65 -28.05 -6.32
N TYR A 335 3.93 -26.93 -6.43
CA TYR A 335 2.80 -26.81 -7.36
C TYR A 335 3.21 -27.15 -8.79
N LYS A 336 4.38 -26.63 -9.24
CA LYS A 336 4.91 -26.95 -10.57
C LYS A 336 5.18 -28.45 -10.72
N LEU A 337 5.97 -29.04 -9.83
CA LEU A 337 6.32 -30.46 -9.92
C LEU A 337 5.09 -31.37 -9.90
N LEU A 338 4.10 -31.05 -9.08
CA LEU A 338 2.85 -31.81 -8.98
C LEU A 338 1.97 -31.62 -10.22
N SER A 339 1.88 -30.40 -10.75
CA SER A 339 1.09 -30.10 -11.96
C SER A 339 1.72 -30.66 -13.23
N ASP A 340 3.05 -30.76 -13.27
CA ASP A 340 3.81 -31.34 -14.39
C ASP A 340 3.94 -32.87 -14.27
N GLY A 341 3.55 -33.47 -13.14
CA GLY A 341 3.71 -34.91 -12.87
C GLY A 341 5.16 -35.34 -12.70
N THR A 342 6.05 -34.41 -12.34
CA THR A 342 7.48 -34.64 -12.17
C THR A 342 7.88 -34.78 -10.70
N TYR A 343 6.94 -34.68 -9.76
CA TYR A 343 7.20 -34.95 -8.35
C TYR A 343 7.49 -36.45 -8.13
N PRO A 344 8.61 -36.84 -7.48
CA PRO A 344 8.95 -38.25 -7.27
C PRO A 344 7.86 -39.04 -6.52
N GLY A 345 7.37 -40.12 -7.13
CA GLY A 345 6.40 -41.02 -6.50
C GLY A 345 4.97 -40.47 -6.40
N LYS A 346 4.63 -39.39 -7.12
CA LYS A 346 3.25 -38.88 -7.21
C LYS A 346 2.84 -38.70 -8.68
N GLU A 347 1.59 -39.01 -8.98
CA GLU A 347 0.99 -38.76 -10.29
C GLU A 347 0.76 -37.25 -10.51
N GLN A 348 0.59 -36.88 -11.79
CA GLN A 348 0.22 -35.52 -12.18
C GLN A 348 -1.08 -35.09 -11.50
N LEU A 349 -1.07 -33.91 -10.88
CA LEU A 349 -2.22 -33.37 -10.15
C LEU A 349 -2.81 -32.16 -10.87
N ASN A 350 -4.12 -32.20 -11.05
CA ASN A 350 -4.92 -31.03 -11.39
C ASN A 350 -5.53 -30.46 -10.10
N PHE A 351 -4.94 -29.40 -9.57
CA PHE A 351 -5.39 -28.75 -8.33
C PHE A 351 -6.76 -28.07 -8.44
N GLN A 352 -7.19 -27.75 -9.66
CA GLN A 352 -8.42 -27.03 -9.97
C GLN A 352 -9.64 -27.91 -9.67
N ASN A 353 -9.50 -29.23 -9.81
CA ASN A 353 -10.55 -30.22 -9.54
C ASN A 353 -10.56 -30.74 -8.09
N LYS A 354 -9.62 -30.31 -7.24
CA LYS A 354 -9.49 -30.81 -5.85
C LYS A 354 -10.23 -29.92 -4.87
N SER A 355 -10.92 -30.51 -3.91
CA SER A 355 -11.46 -29.84 -2.74
C SER A 355 -10.34 -29.34 -1.81
N LEU A 356 -10.68 -28.45 -0.86
CA LEU A 356 -9.71 -27.91 0.10
C LEU A 356 -9.03 -29.04 0.90
N SER A 357 -9.80 -30.03 1.35
CA SER A 357 -9.27 -31.16 2.12
C SER A 357 -8.32 -32.02 1.30
N GLU A 358 -8.63 -32.28 0.02
CA GLU A 358 -7.72 -33.01 -0.86
C GLU A 358 -6.41 -32.26 -1.12
N VAL A 359 -6.48 -30.94 -1.30
CA VAL A 359 -5.27 -30.12 -1.45
C VAL A 359 -4.41 -30.16 -0.18
N GLN A 360 -5.03 -30.06 0.99
CA GLN A 360 -4.33 -30.19 2.28
C GLN A 360 -3.65 -31.55 2.41
N GLN A 361 -4.36 -32.65 2.14
CA GLN A 361 -3.81 -34.01 2.22
C GLN A 361 -2.62 -34.23 1.28
N VAL A 362 -2.66 -33.64 0.08
CA VAL A 362 -1.52 -33.68 -0.86
C VAL A 362 -0.28 -33.08 -0.21
N PHE A 363 -0.38 -31.88 0.35
CA PHE A 363 0.78 -31.21 0.98
C PHE A 363 1.19 -31.86 2.31
N GLU A 364 0.24 -32.36 3.12
CA GLU A 364 0.57 -33.10 4.35
C GLU A 364 1.41 -34.33 4.03
N SER A 365 1.04 -35.10 3.00
CA SER A 365 1.82 -36.27 2.58
C SER A 365 3.24 -35.93 2.11
N ILE A 366 3.50 -34.67 1.73
CA ILE A 366 4.83 -34.17 1.35
C ILE A 366 5.62 -33.75 2.59
N PHE A 367 4.97 -33.16 3.60
CA PHE A 367 5.64 -32.62 4.77
C PHE A 367 5.82 -33.61 5.93
N VAL A 368 4.97 -34.64 6.04
CA VAL A 368 5.07 -35.69 7.08
C VAL A 368 6.47 -36.28 7.22
N PRO A 369 7.22 -36.59 6.14
CA PRO A 369 8.59 -37.10 6.26
C PRO A 369 9.58 -36.18 6.98
N ILE A 370 9.30 -34.87 7.03
CA ILE A 370 10.20 -33.86 7.61
C ILE A 370 9.66 -33.25 8.92
N THR A 371 8.58 -33.80 9.49
CA THR A 371 7.97 -33.31 10.74
C THR A 371 8.98 -33.18 11.89
N ASN A 372 9.88 -34.16 12.04
CA ASN A 372 10.91 -34.16 13.09
C ASN A 372 12.03 -33.12 12.89
N LYS A 373 12.02 -32.38 11.77
CA LYS A 373 12.98 -31.32 11.44
C LYS A 373 12.51 -29.93 11.84
N GLY A 374 11.33 -29.80 12.46
CA GLY A 374 10.71 -28.51 12.82
C GLY A 374 11.66 -27.54 13.52
N ASP A 375 12.36 -27.98 14.57
CA ASP A 375 13.29 -27.12 15.32
C ASP A 375 14.54 -26.74 14.51
N GLN A 376 15.06 -27.68 13.71
CA GLN A 376 16.21 -27.44 12.84
C GLN A 376 15.88 -26.40 11.76
N LEU A 377 14.69 -26.49 11.17
CA LEU A 377 14.25 -25.65 10.06
C LEU A 377 13.72 -24.29 10.53
N PHE A 378 12.99 -24.26 11.64
CA PHE A 378 12.20 -23.10 12.03
C PHE A 378 12.44 -22.63 13.47
N GLY A 379 13.17 -23.34 14.32
CA GLY A 379 13.43 -22.91 15.70
C GLY A 379 14.10 -21.54 15.77
N GLY A 380 13.90 -20.79 16.85
CA GLY A 380 14.50 -19.46 17.02
C GLY A 380 16.02 -19.48 17.19
N THR A 381 16.62 -20.65 17.42
CA THR A 381 18.07 -20.90 17.41
C THR A 381 18.58 -21.53 16.12
N SER A 382 17.70 -21.75 15.12
CA SER A 382 18.10 -22.29 13.82
C SER A 382 19.07 -21.37 13.09
N GLU A 383 19.88 -21.92 12.18
CA GLU A 383 20.79 -21.14 11.34
C GLU A 383 20.09 -20.13 10.41
N TYR A 384 18.77 -20.25 10.30
CA TYR A 384 17.89 -19.39 9.50
C TYR A 384 17.27 -18.26 10.33
N ALA A 385 17.41 -18.31 11.66
CA ALA A 385 16.89 -17.31 12.60
C ALA A 385 17.80 -16.08 12.65
N GLY A 386 17.62 -15.20 11.66
CA GLY A 386 18.30 -13.90 11.59
C GLY A 386 17.39 -12.78 11.12
N ALA A 387 17.96 -11.59 10.89
CA ALA A 387 17.24 -10.47 10.30
C ALA A 387 16.72 -10.88 8.91
N GLY A 388 15.40 -11.02 8.78
CA GLY A 388 14.70 -11.67 7.65
C GLY A 388 15.04 -11.13 6.27
N SER A 389 16.19 -11.56 5.76
CA SER A 389 16.78 -11.15 4.48
C SER A 389 16.44 -12.16 3.40
N ALA A 390 16.44 -11.70 2.14
CA ALA A 390 16.26 -12.58 0.98
C ALA A 390 17.29 -13.73 0.92
N GLY A 391 18.48 -13.50 1.49
CA GLY A 391 19.53 -14.52 1.62
C GLY A 391 19.12 -15.66 2.55
N LEU A 392 18.57 -15.35 3.74
CA LEU A 392 18.10 -16.37 4.68
C LEU A 392 16.89 -17.13 4.14
N GLN A 393 15.96 -16.43 3.47
CA GLN A 393 14.83 -17.08 2.79
C GLN A 393 15.31 -18.10 1.75
N SER A 394 16.32 -17.73 0.95
CA SER A 394 16.88 -18.61 -0.07
C SER A 394 17.62 -19.81 0.53
N LYS A 395 18.32 -19.62 1.65
CA LYS A 395 18.98 -20.72 2.38
C LYS A 395 17.95 -21.71 2.95
N LEU A 396 16.93 -21.21 3.66
CA LEU A 396 15.86 -22.03 4.21
C LEU A 396 15.10 -22.79 3.12
N TYR A 397 14.78 -22.12 1.99
CA TYR A 397 14.16 -22.79 0.84
C TYR A 397 15.00 -23.95 0.31
N LYS A 398 16.31 -23.76 0.15
CA LYS A 398 17.21 -24.83 -0.30
C LYS A 398 17.28 -25.98 0.70
N GLN A 399 17.29 -25.67 2.01
CA GLN A 399 17.25 -26.70 3.02
C GLN A 399 15.95 -27.49 2.98
N LEU A 400 14.80 -26.82 2.80
CA LEU A 400 13.52 -27.49 2.67
C LEU A 400 13.49 -28.44 1.47
N LEU A 401 14.07 -28.04 0.33
CA LEU A 401 14.20 -28.94 -0.82
C LEU A 401 15.06 -30.16 -0.48
N MET A 402 16.21 -29.96 0.17
CA MET A 402 17.10 -31.05 0.57
C MET A 402 16.42 -32.05 1.51
N GLU A 403 15.72 -31.56 2.55
CA GLU A 403 15.00 -32.43 3.49
C GLU A 403 13.84 -33.18 2.82
N LEU A 404 13.25 -32.60 1.75
CA LEU A 404 12.22 -33.24 0.93
C LEU A 404 12.79 -34.16 -0.17
N GLY A 405 14.11 -34.27 -0.31
CA GLY A 405 14.75 -35.06 -1.37
C GLY A 405 14.56 -34.48 -2.78
N LEU A 406 14.46 -33.15 -2.89
CA LEU A 406 14.25 -32.41 -4.14
C LEU A 406 15.47 -31.56 -4.48
N ASP A 407 15.75 -31.39 -5.77
CA ASP A 407 16.81 -30.51 -6.29
C ASP A 407 16.20 -29.26 -6.95
N ASP A 408 16.79 -28.08 -6.71
CA ASP A 408 16.46 -26.84 -7.44
C ASP A 408 17.21 -26.88 -8.79
N LYS A 409 16.57 -27.38 -9.85
CA LYS A 409 17.14 -27.39 -11.22
C LYS A 409 16.93 -26.06 -11.94
#